data_AF-A0A353LYW9-F1
#
_entry.id   AF-A0A353LYW9-F1
#
_cell.length_a   1.000
_cell.length_b   1.000
_cell.length_c   1.000
_cell.angle_alpha   90.00
_cell.angle_beta   90.00
_cell.angle_gamma   90.00
#
_symmetry.space_group_name_H-M   'P 1'
#
loop_
_entity.id
_entity.type
_entity.pdbx_description
1 polymer ?
#
loop_
_entity_poly.entity_id
_entity_poly.type
_entity_poly.pdbx_seq_one_letter_code
_entity_poly.pdbx_strand_id
1 'polypeptide(L)'
;MLDTVNSLSSALGCPVTAVQDKQDSLAAAGQILLGHFGVSTLTPFGLTSSAEILAAALGLRYVQETQRSVLSHIRLVKSYKLEEFLQIDGHSRQNLELTHTIREGKKSGSLLGILDFTATSMGARLLRSYLEKPLLNLEMIESRQDAVEALLEQTALRLDLGSLLGEVYDLERLLGRLVAGNGNARDLQALADSLGKIPAIQNLFPPDIAPLLTQLIEDLDPLSDFVDLVAKAILDQPAITLRDGNLIKDGYHAELDKLRQARSGGKDWIRDLEATERERTGIKSLKVGFNRVFGYYIEVTNANSHLVPQDYQRKQTLANAERYITPELKEQEALVLGADERIKELEYELFVEIRSEVQNHVQSIQQNAHILANLDVFQSLATAAVKHNFTRPQMSGDRALEIKQGRHPVIEVADGQFVPNDVFFDRDQQIILL
;
A
#
# COMPACT_ATOMS: atom_id res chain seq x y z
N MET A 1 32.86 14.57 -14.80
CA MET A 1 31.74 14.45 -13.83
C MET A 1 30.64 13.55 -14.38
N LEU A 2 30.10 13.82 -15.59
CA LEU A 2 29.17 12.88 -16.26
C LEU A 2 29.77 11.48 -16.48
N ASP A 3 31.03 11.38 -16.89
CA ASP A 3 31.69 10.06 -17.08
C ASP A 3 31.81 9.27 -15.78
N THR A 4 32.00 9.95 -14.65
CA THR A 4 32.04 9.35 -13.31
C THR A 4 30.66 8.84 -12.90
N VAL A 5 29.61 9.62 -13.16
CA VAL A 5 28.21 9.23 -12.89
C VAL A 5 27.78 8.06 -13.78
N ASN A 6 28.16 8.08 -15.06
CA ASN A 6 27.87 7.00 -16.01
C ASN A 6 28.63 5.71 -15.65
N SER A 7 29.88 5.83 -15.20
CA SER A 7 30.66 4.68 -14.70
C SER A 7 30.03 4.08 -13.45
N LEU A 8 29.64 4.91 -12.47
CA LEU A 8 28.91 4.47 -11.27
C LEU A 8 27.55 3.84 -11.61
N SER A 9 26.80 4.44 -12.53
CA SER A 9 25.54 3.89 -13.02
C SER A 9 25.70 2.52 -13.65
N SER A 10 26.73 2.35 -14.49
CA SER A 10 27.03 1.07 -15.12
C SER A 10 27.44 0.01 -14.09
N ALA A 11 28.20 0.40 -13.06
CA ALA A 11 28.60 -0.49 -11.98
C ALA A 11 27.44 -0.88 -11.04
N LEU A 12 26.49 0.04 -10.82
CA LEU A 12 25.34 -0.17 -9.93
C LEU A 12 24.10 -0.71 -10.65
N GLY A 13 24.12 -0.77 -11.99
CA GLY A 13 22.96 -1.17 -12.80
C GLY A 13 21.79 -0.18 -12.70
N CYS A 14 22.05 1.08 -12.38
CA CYS A 14 21.02 2.09 -12.13
C CYS A 14 20.80 3.00 -13.35
N PRO A 15 19.55 3.33 -13.74
CA PRO A 15 19.30 4.31 -14.77
C PRO A 15 19.73 5.72 -14.34
N VAL A 16 20.32 6.50 -15.27
CA VAL A 16 20.68 7.90 -15.05
C VAL A 16 19.73 8.80 -15.81
N THR A 17 19.00 9.62 -15.07
CA THR A 17 18.18 10.69 -15.65
C THR A 17 18.90 12.01 -15.47
N ALA A 18 19.42 12.58 -16.56
CA ALA A 18 20.00 13.91 -16.55
C ALA A 18 18.88 14.97 -16.56
N VAL A 19 18.81 15.78 -15.51
CA VAL A 19 17.89 16.93 -15.45
C VAL A 19 18.54 18.10 -16.19
N GLN A 20 17.88 18.58 -17.25
CA GLN A 20 18.41 19.64 -18.12
C GLN A 20 18.44 21.03 -17.45
N ASP A 21 17.50 21.29 -16.53
CA ASP A 21 17.47 22.53 -15.76
C ASP A 21 18.44 22.49 -14.59
N LYS A 22 19.48 23.32 -14.68
CA LYS A 22 20.29 23.70 -13.53
C LYS A 22 19.34 24.18 -12.43
N GLN A 23 19.51 23.69 -11.21
CA GLN A 23 18.95 24.42 -10.07
C GLN A 23 19.70 25.74 -10.00
N ASP A 24 19.10 26.79 -10.57
CA ASP A 24 19.82 28.02 -10.87
C ASP A 24 20.22 28.85 -9.64
N SER A 25 19.76 28.49 -8.43
CA SER A 25 20.35 29.00 -7.18
C SER A 25 19.92 28.20 -5.95
N LEU A 26 20.75 28.25 -4.90
CA LEU A 26 20.41 27.75 -3.56
C LEU A 26 19.11 28.38 -3.02
N ALA A 27 18.86 29.65 -3.35
CA ALA A 27 17.66 30.37 -2.95
C ALA A 27 16.39 29.75 -3.58
N ALA A 28 16.42 29.45 -4.88
CA ALA A 28 15.32 28.79 -5.57
C ALA A 28 15.06 27.38 -5.02
N ALA A 29 16.12 26.59 -4.80
CA ALA A 29 16.01 25.27 -4.18
C ALA A 29 15.39 25.34 -2.77
N GLY A 30 15.82 26.32 -1.97
CA GLY A 30 15.23 26.59 -0.67
C GLY A 30 13.74 26.91 -0.77
N GLN A 31 13.33 27.79 -1.68
CA GLN A 31 11.91 28.14 -1.87
C GLN A 31 11.05 26.96 -2.27
N ILE A 32 11.55 26.04 -3.10
CA ILE A 32 10.83 24.80 -3.47
C ILE A 32 10.53 23.96 -2.22
N LEU A 33 11.52 23.76 -1.36
CA LEU A 33 11.35 22.98 -0.13
C LEU A 33 10.45 23.70 0.88
N LEU A 34 10.66 25.00 1.11
CA LEU A 34 9.84 25.81 2.03
C LEU A 34 8.38 25.84 1.59
N GLY A 35 8.13 26.03 0.29
CA GLY A 35 6.78 26.03 -0.29
C GLY A 35 6.10 24.67 -0.19
N HIS A 36 6.83 23.57 -0.44
CA HIS A 36 6.29 22.22 -0.33
C HIS A 36 5.97 21.82 1.12
N PHE A 37 6.86 22.12 2.07
CA PHE A 37 6.67 21.77 3.48
C PHE A 37 5.81 22.79 4.26
N GLY A 38 5.49 23.94 3.66
CA GLY A 38 4.68 24.98 4.30
C GLY A 38 5.36 25.62 5.52
N VAL A 39 6.70 25.70 5.52
CA VAL A 39 7.49 26.25 6.64
C VAL A 39 8.26 27.49 6.24
N SER A 40 8.63 28.32 7.22
CA SER A 40 9.43 29.53 7.00
C SER A 40 10.94 29.27 6.98
N THR A 41 11.40 28.16 7.59
CA THR A 41 12.82 27.80 7.66
C THR A 41 13.02 26.29 7.50
N LEU A 42 14.17 25.88 6.96
CA LEU A 42 14.54 24.46 6.82
C LEU A 42 15.31 23.91 8.03
N THR A 43 15.57 24.73 9.04
CA THR A 43 16.33 24.35 10.25
C THR A 43 15.75 23.13 10.98
N PRO A 44 14.42 22.99 11.15
CA PRO A 44 13.84 21.81 11.81
C PRO A 44 14.10 20.47 11.08
N PHE A 45 14.40 20.53 9.78
CA PHE A 45 14.72 19.35 8.96
C PHE A 45 16.20 18.95 9.02
N GLY A 46 17.03 19.75 9.70
CA GLY A 46 18.46 19.49 9.82
C GLY A 46 19.24 19.63 8.52
N LEU A 47 18.68 20.30 7.50
CA LEU A 47 19.39 20.59 6.26
C LEU A 47 20.40 21.72 6.51
N THR A 48 21.67 21.36 6.64
CA THR A 48 22.72 22.28 7.10
C THR A 48 23.64 22.75 5.97
N SER A 49 23.72 21.99 4.89
CA SER A 49 24.60 22.29 3.76
C SER A 49 23.84 22.69 2.49
N SER A 50 24.48 23.50 1.65
CA SER A 50 23.95 23.87 0.33
C SER A 50 23.73 22.65 -0.56
N ALA A 51 24.62 21.65 -0.48
CA ALA A 51 24.51 20.40 -1.24
C ALA A 51 23.27 19.60 -0.86
N GLU A 52 22.94 19.48 0.43
CA GLU A 52 21.73 18.79 0.90
C GLU A 52 20.46 19.48 0.40
N ILE A 53 20.40 20.82 0.51
CA ILE A 53 19.24 21.61 0.07
C ILE A 53 19.03 21.46 -1.45
N LEU A 54 20.11 21.58 -2.24
CA LEU A 54 20.06 21.39 -3.69
C LEU A 54 19.60 19.96 -4.04
N ALA A 55 20.24 18.94 -3.47
CA ALA A 55 19.90 17.55 -3.75
C ALA A 55 18.45 17.21 -3.37
N ALA A 56 17.98 17.63 -2.20
CA ALA A 56 16.62 17.40 -1.74
C ALA A 56 15.60 18.10 -2.65
N ALA A 57 15.85 19.36 -3.01
CA ALA A 57 14.99 20.11 -3.92
C ALA A 57 14.97 19.50 -5.33
N LEU A 58 16.08 18.92 -5.78
CA LEU A 58 16.18 18.30 -7.11
C LEU A 58 15.35 17.02 -7.15
N GLY A 59 15.49 16.19 -6.11
CA GLY A 59 14.68 14.99 -5.93
C GLY A 59 13.19 15.31 -5.86
N LEU A 60 12.80 16.29 -5.04
CA LEU A 60 11.41 16.71 -4.92
C LEU A 60 10.85 17.22 -6.25
N ARG A 61 11.57 18.10 -6.94
CA ARG A 61 11.16 18.63 -8.25
C ARG A 61 10.96 17.51 -9.27
N TYR A 62 11.89 16.55 -9.32
CA TYR A 62 11.78 15.41 -10.22
C TYR A 62 10.52 14.57 -9.95
N VAL A 63 10.19 14.33 -8.68
CA VAL A 63 8.95 13.61 -8.32
C VAL A 63 7.71 14.45 -8.68
N GLN A 64 7.73 15.76 -8.45
CA GLN A 64 6.63 16.66 -8.83
C GLN A 64 6.39 16.66 -10.35
N GLU A 65 7.45 16.73 -11.16
CA GLU A 65 7.37 16.71 -12.62
C GLU A 65 6.86 15.38 -13.19
N THR A 66 7.28 14.27 -12.58
CA THR A 66 6.91 12.92 -13.04
C THR A 66 5.54 12.48 -12.58
N GLN A 67 5.13 12.82 -11.36
CA GLN A 67 3.82 12.42 -10.81
C GLN A 67 2.70 13.40 -11.17
N ARG A 68 3.01 14.69 -11.36
CA ARG A 68 2.04 15.77 -11.65
C ARG A 68 0.85 15.82 -10.67
N SER A 69 1.07 15.39 -9.43
CA SER A 69 0.07 15.35 -8.37
C SER A 69 0.55 16.12 -7.13
N VAL A 70 -0.37 16.46 -6.23
CA VAL A 70 -0.02 16.99 -4.91
C VAL A 70 0.67 15.89 -4.09
N LEU A 71 1.91 16.14 -3.66
CA LEU A 71 2.73 15.16 -2.93
C LEU A 71 2.63 15.38 -1.41
N SER A 72 1.42 15.55 -0.88
CA SER A 72 1.19 15.89 0.54
C SER A 72 1.67 14.82 1.53
N HIS A 73 1.91 13.60 1.06
CA HIS A 73 2.51 12.52 1.85
C HIS A 73 4.03 12.67 2.03
N ILE A 74 4.73 13.47 1.23
CA ILE A 74 6.15 13.77 1.45
C ILE A 74 6.23 14.92 2.45
N ARG A 75 6.26 14.59 3.75
CA ARG A 75 6.17 15.58 4.82
C ARG A 75 7.47 15.88 5.53
N LEU A 76 8.47 15.04 5.33
CA LEU A 76 9.71 15.08 6.08
C LEU A 76 10.89 14.91 5.13
N VAL A 77 11.88 15.76 5.32
CA VAL A 77 13.24 15.55 4.84
C VAL A 77 14.16 15.60 6.04
N LYS A 78 15.15 14.71 6.10
CA LYS A 78 16.13 14.66 7.18
C LYS A 78 17.53 14.56 6.59
N SER A 79 18.46 15.34 7.14
CA SER A 79 19.89 15.08 6.93
C SER A 79 20.25 13.73 7.54
N TYR A 80 21.07 12.97 6.82
CA TYR A 80 21.57 11.67 7.26
C TYR A 80 23.05 11.82 7.62
N LYS A 81 23.39 11.56 8.89
CA LYS A 81 24.79 11.59 9.37
C LYS A 81 25.31 10.17 9.55
N LEU A 82 26.53 9.93 9.06
CA LEU A 82 27.19 8.63 9.15
C LEU A 82 27.61 8.25 10.58
N GLU A 83 27.46 9.16 11.55
CA GLU A 83 27.81 8.96 12.96
C GLU A 83 26.68 8.32 13.78
N GLU A 84 25.47 8.21 13.22
CA GLU A 84 24.31 7.63 13.93
C GLU A 84 24.27 6.09 13.84
N PHE A 85 24.99 5.51 12.88
CA PHE A 85 24.94 4.10 12.55
C PHE A 85 26.33 3.50 12.35
N LEU A 86 26.46 2.20 12.59
CA LEU A 86 27.67 1.46 12.27
C LEU A 86 27.93 1.52 10.76
N GLN A 87 29.12 1.99 10.38
CA GLN A 87 29.52 2.05 8.98
C GLN A 87 29.98 0.65 8.52
N ILE A 88 29.25 0.10 7.56
CA ILE A 88 29.60 -1.16 6.89
C ILE A 88 29.86 -0.83 5.42
N ASP A 89 31.08 -1.06 4.95
CA ASP A 89 31.43 -0.80 3.56
C ASP A 89 30.71 -1.78 2.60
N GLY A 90 30.64 -1.41 1.31
CA GLY A 90 29.91 -2.18 0.31
C GLY A 90 30.39 -3.63 0.15
N HIS A 91 31.69 -3.88 0.29
CA HIS A 91 32.24 -5.23 0.20
C HIS A 91 31.86 -6.04 1.44
N SER A 92 31.99 -5.48 2.64
CA SER A 92 31.54 -6.14 3.87
C SER A 92 30.04 -6.45 3.84
N ARG A 93 29.19 -5.53 3.35
CA ARG A 93 27.74 -5.77 3.21
C ARG A 93 27.42 -6.95 2.29
N GLN A 94 28.15 -7.09 1.18
CA GLN A 94 27.99 -8.20 0.24
C GLN A 94 28.57 -9.51 0.79
N ASN A 95 29.76 -9.46 1.38
CA ASN A 95 30.47 -10.61 1.92
C ASN A 95 29.75 -11.23 3.13
N LEU A 96 29.11 -10.40 3.96
CA LEU A 96 28.27 -10.85 5.08
C LEU A 96 26.89 -11.34 4.62
N GLU A 97 26.56 -11.24 3.33
CA GLU A 97 25.26 -11.60 2.75
C GLU A 97 24.09 -11.05 3.59
N LEU A 98 24.15 -9.77 3.97
CA LEU A 98 23.19 -9.18 4.93
C LEU A 98 21.76 -9.26 4.43
N THR A 99 21.53 -9.01 3.14
CA THR A 99 20.18 -8.95 2.55
C THR A 99 19.97 -9.93 1.41
N HIS A 100 21.03 -10.30 0.69
CA HIS A 100 20.99 -11.28 -0.38
C HIS A 100 22.29 -12.07 -0.44
N THR A 101 22.22 -13.30 -0.96
CA THR A 101 23.40 -14.14 -1.24
C THR A 101 24.22 -13.57 -2.40
N ILE A 102 25.53 -13.79 -2.41
CA ILE A 102 26.46 -13.39 -3.47
C ILE A 102 26.20 -14.18 -4.76
N ARG A 103 26.00 -15.51 -4.66
CA ARG A 103 25.91 -16.39 -5.84
C ARG A 103 24.59 -16.26 -6.59
N GLU A 104 23.47 -16.29 -5.87
CA GLU A 104 22.14 -16.36 -6.47
C GLU A 104 21.34 -15.05 -6.37
N GLY A 105 21.85 -14.06 -5.63
CA GLY A 105 21.12 -12.80 -5.38
C GLY A 105 19.80 -12.99 -4.60
N LYS A 106 19.60 -14.13 -3.94
CA LYS A 106 18.35 -14.46 -3.23
C LYS A 106 18.37 -13.98 -1.78
N LYS A 107 17.19 -13.66 -1.26
CA LYS A 107 16.97 -13.45 0.18
C LYS A 107 17.13 -14.76 0.98
N SER A 108 16.69 -15.90 0.42
CA SER A 108 16.90 -17.19 1.05
C SER A 108 18.40 -17.49 1.15
N GLY A 109 18.86 -17.86 2.34
CA GLY A 109 20.28 -18.07 2.62
C GLY A 109 21.07 -16.81 2.97
N SER A 110 20.42 -15.64 3.09
CA SER A 110 21.02 -14.40 3.60
C SER A 110 20.67 -14.21 5.08
N LEU A 111 21.35 -13.28 5.79
CA LEU A 111 21.01 -12.96 7.18
C LEU A 111 19.56 -12.46 7.31
N LEU A 112 19.12 -11.60 6.40
CA LEU A 112 17.72 -11.16 6.31
C LEU A 112 16.77 -12.35 6.13
N GLY A 113 17.14 -13.36 5.35
CA GLY A 113 16.35 -14.58 5.18
C GLY A 113 16.16 -15.39 6.47
N ILE A 114 17.11 -15.33 7.40
CA ILE A 114 17.03 -15.99 8.71
C ILE A 114 16.16 -15.21 9.69
N LEU A 115 16.20 -13.87 9.64
CA LEU A 115 15.55 -13.02 10.63
C LEU A 115 14.12 -12.59 10.27
N ASP A 116 13.78 -12.63 8.98
CA ASP A 116 12.54 -12.04 8.47
C ASP A 116 11.36 -13.03 8.50
N PHE A 117 10.62 -12.95 9.60
CA PHE A 117 9.29 -13.53 9.86
C PHE A 117 8.20 -12.45 9.85
N THR A 118 8.47 -11.27 9.26
CA THR A 118 7.51 -10.18 9.24
C THR A 118 6.24 -10.55 8.46
N ALA A 119 5.08 -10.12 8.97
CA ALA A 119 3.78 -10.35 8.36
C ALA A 119 3.46 -9.30 7.28
N THR A 120 4.06 -8.11 7.38
CA THR A 120 3.78 -6.99 6.49
C THR A 120 4.99 -6.62 5.63
N SER A 121 4.73 -6.12 4.42
CA SER A 121 5.79 -5.62 3.54
C SER A 121 6.48 -4.36 4.06
N MET A 122 5.83 -3.57 4.91
CA MET A 122 6.43 -2.41 5.57
C MET A 122 7.37 -2.83 6.70
N GLY A 123 7.00 -3.84 7.49
CA GLY A 123 7.87 -4.48 8.48
C GLY A 123 9.11 -5.09 7.83
N ALA A 124 8.95 -5.85 6.74
CA ALA A 124 10.07 -6.43 5.99
C ALA A 124 11.08 -5.37 5.50
N ARG A 125 10.59 -4.24 5.00
CA ARG A 125 11.44 -3.09 4.59
C ARG A 125 12.16 -2.48 5.79
N LEU A 126 11.48 -2.33 6.92
CA LEU A 126 12.06 -1.78 8.13
C LEU A 126 13.14 -2.70 8.71
N LEU A 127 12.90 -4.01 8.77
CA LEU A 127 13.89 -5.00 9.21
C LEU A 127 15.15 -4.95 8.33
N ARG A 128 14.97 -4.91 7.00
CA ARG A 128 16.08 -4.73 6.07
C ARG A 128 16.88 -3.47 6.38
N SER A 129 16.21 -2.35 6.64
CA SER A 129 16.86 -1.10 7.03
C SER A 129 17.65 -1.23 8.33
N TYR A 130 17.15 -1.99 9.32
CA TYR A 130 17.87 -2.23 10.59
C TYR A 130 19.18 -3.01 10.38
N LEU A 131 19.20 -4.00 9.48
CA LEU A 131 20.41 -4.74 9.15
C LEU A 131 21.42 -3.91 8.37
N GLU A 132 20.94 -3.03 7.49
CA GLU A 132 21.80 -2.14 6.70
C GLU A 132 22.33 -0.95 7.51
N LYS A 133 21.65 -0.59 8.61
CA LYS A 133 21.97 0.56 9.45
C LYS A 133 21.89 0.18 10.94
N PRO A 134 22.85 -0.60 11.46
CA PRO A 134 22.89 -0.93 12.88
C PRO A 134 23.08 0.34 13.72
N LEU A 135 22.34 0.46 14.82
CA LEU A 135 22.42 1.61 15.72
C LEU A 135 23.74 1.64 16.48
N LEU A 136 24.18 2.86 16.86
CA LEU A 136 25.29 3.08 17.79
C LEU A 136 24.83 3.54 19.19
N ASN A 137 23.62 4.10 19.30
CA ASN A 137 23.08 4.56 20.57
C ASN A 137 22.66 3.37 21.44
N LEU A 138 23.31 3.21 22.59
CA LEU A 138 23.09 2.11 23.53
C LEU A 138 21.65 2.07 24.08
N GLU A 139 21.11 3.21 24.51
CA GLU A 139 19.74 3.29 25.06
C GLU A 139 18.70 2.83 24.03
N MET A 140 18.87 3.22 22.76
CA MET A 140 17.98 2.79 21.68
C MET A 140 18.11 1.29 21.36
N ILE A 141 19.33 0.74 21.46
CA ILE A 141 19.55 -0.70 21.27
C ILE A 141 18.87 -1.48 22.38
N GLU A 142 19.09 -1.10 23.64
CA GLU A 142 18.49 -1.74 24.82
C GLU A 142 16.97 -1.64 24.79
N SER A 143 16.42 -0.46 24.45
CA SER A 143 14.98 -0.26 24.31
C SER A 143 14.34 -1.20 23.27
N ARG A 144 15.02 -1.47 22.15
CA ARG A 144 14.58 -2.46 21.16
C ARG A 144 14.72 -3.90 21.67
N GLN A 145 15.79 -4.19 22.42
CA GLN A 145 15.97 -5.51 23.02
C GLN A 145 14.86 -5.80 24.04
N ASP A 146 14.49 -4.84 24.88
CA ASP A 146 13.39 -4.97 25.85
C ASP A 146 12.06 -5.26 25.15
N ALA A 147 11.77 -4.57 24.03
CA ALA A 147 10.58 -4.84 23.23
C ALA A 147 10.56 -6.25 22.63
N VAL A 148 11.70 -6.73 22.12
CA VAL A 148 11.83 -8.09 21.58
C VAL A 148 11.71 -9.13 22.68
N GLU A 149 12.33 -8.92 23.85
CA GLU A 149 12.27 -9.83 24.99
C GLU A 149 10.86 -9.94 25.55
N ALA A 150 10.15 -8.82 25.72
CA ALA A 150 8.74 -8.83 26.16
C ALA A 150 7.84 -9.66 25.23
N LEU A 151 8.03 -9.55 23.90
CA LEU A 151 7.30 -10.37 22.92
C LEU A 151 7.79 -11.81 22.88
N LEU A 152 9.05 -12.09 23.22
CA LEU A 152 9.61 -13.44 23.32
C LEU A 152 8.96 -14.21 24.48
N GLU A 153 8.85 -13.57 25.65
CA GLU A 153 8.26 -14.15 26.85
C GLU A 153 6.74 -14.38 26.70
N GLN A 154 6.03 -13.49 26.02
CA GLN A 154 4.58 -13.57 25.81
C GLN A 154 4.21 -14.25 24.48
N THR A 155 4.30 -15.58 24.45
CA THR A 155 4.08 -16.35 23.21
C THR A 155 2.68 -16.16 22.61
N ALA A 156 1.62 -16.09 23.42
CA ALA A 156 0.26 -15.87 22.91
C ALA A 156 0.13 -14.49 22.22
N LEU A 157 0.57 -13.42 22.91
CA LEU A 157 0.62 -12.06 22.37
C LEU A 157 1.37 -12.02 21.02
N ARG A 158 2.55 -12.64 20.94
CA ARG A 158 3.37 -12.65 19.71
C ARG A 158 2.68 -13.33 18.52
N LEU A 159 1.94 -14.42 18.77
CA LEU A 159 1.22 -15.15 17.73
C LEU A 159 -0.02 -14.39 17.27
N ASP A 160 -0.81 -13.87 18.21
CA ASP A 160 -2.02 -13.09 17.92
C ASP A 160 -1.68 -11.79 17.19
N LEU A 161 -0.61 -11.11 17.60
CA LEU A 161 -0.07 -9.93 16.92
C LEU A 161 0.34 -10.25 15.48
N GLY A 162 1.07 -11.34 15.27
CA GLY A 162 1.47 -11.78 13.92
C GLY A 162 0.27 -12.08 13.03
N SER A 163 -0.79 -12.69 13.57
CA SER A 163 -2.02 -12.96 12.84
C SER A 163 -2.74 -11.67 12.43
N LEU A 164 -2.92 -10.72 13.36
CA LEU A 164 -3.58 -9.44 13.08
C LEU A 164 -2.78 -8.60 12.07
N LEU A 165 -1.46 -8.55 12.21
CA LEU A 165 -0.58 -7.87 11.25
C LEU A 165 -0.64 -8.51 9.86
N GLY A 166 -0.85 -9.83 9.76
CA GLY A 166 -1.05 -10.52 8.49
C GLY A 166 -2.30 -10.08 7.72
N GLU A 167 -3.27 -9.47 8.40
CA GLU A 167 -4.47 -8.89 7.79
C GLU A 167 -4.30 -7.40 7.42
N VAL A 168 -3.19 -6.77 7.80
CA VAL A 168 -2.89 -5.37 7.51
C VAL A 168 -2.18 -5.25 6.16
N TYR A 169 -2.77 -4.47 5.26
CA TYR A 169 -2.17 -4.17 3.96
C TYR A 169 -1.03 -3.14 4.08
N ASP A 170 -0.25 -2.97 3.01
CA ASP A 170 0.87 -2.01 2.94
C ASP A 170 0.36 -0.55 2.96
N LEU A 171 0.19 0.00 4.17
CA LEU A 171 -0.35 1.34 4.41
C LEU A 171 0.43 2.43 3.68
N GLU A 172 1.77 2.37 3.69
CA GLU A 172 2.62 3.37 3.03
C GLU A 172 2.35 3.43 1.52
N ARG A 173 2.23 2.27 0.87
CA ARG A 173 1.96 2.19 -0.57
C ARG A 173 0.53 2.57 -0.91
N LEU A 174 -0.44 2.16 -0.10
CA LEU A 174 -1.85 2.54 -0.29
C LEU A 174 -2.02 4.05 -0.18
N LEU A 175 -1.46 4.65 0.87
CA LEU A 175 -1.49 6.10 1.07
C LEU A 175 -0.86 6.85 -0.10
N GLY A 176 0.31 6.41 -0.58
CA GLY A 176 0.98 7.01 -1.74
C GLY A 176 0.09 7.01 -2.99
N ARG A 177 -0.59 5.90 -3.29
CA ARG A 177 -1.50 5.80 -4.45
C ARG A 177 -2.73 6.70 -4.29
N LEU A 178 -3.35 6.70 -3.12
CA LEU A 178 -4.58 7.46 -2.85
C LEU A 178 -4.32 8.97 -2.90
N VAL A 179 -3.23 9.44 -2.28
CA VAL A 179 -2.83 10.86 -2.32
C VAL A 179 -2.41 11.31 -3.72
N ALA A 180 -1.71 10.46 -4.48
CA ALA A 180 -1.32 10.78 -5.86
C ALA A 180 -2.51 10.78 -6.84
N GLY A 181 -3.73 10.45 -6.40
CA GLY A 181 -4.93 10.41 -7.25
C GLY A 181 -5.06 9.16 -8.13
N ASN A 182 -4.13 8.22 -8.01
CA ASN A 182 -4.10 6.97 -8.78
C ASN A 182 -4.75 5.79 -8.04
N GLY A 183 -5.11 5.96 -6.76
CA GLY A 183 -5.77 4.94 -5.96
C GLY A 183 -7.24 4.74 -6.35
N ASN A 184 -7.67 3.48 -6.37
CA ASN A 184 -9.05 3.07 -6.66
C ASN A 184 -9.87 2.78 -5.38
N ALA A 185 -11.14 2.42 -5.52
CA ALA A 185 -12.02 2.12 -4.39
C ALA A 185 -11.58 0.91 -3.56
N ARG A 186 -10.89 -0.08 -4.15
CA ARG A 186 -10.31 -1.20 -3.40
C ARG A 186 -9.11 -0.78 -2.57
N ASP A 187 -8.29 0.15 -3.06
CA ASP A 187 -7.19 0.71 -2.28
C ASP A 187 -7.72 1.46 -1.05
N LEU A 188 -8.81 2.22 -1.22
CA LEU A 188 -9.48 2.93 -0.12
C LEU A 188 -10.09 1.96 0.90
N GLN A 189 -10.76 0.91 0.43
CA GLN A 189 -11.31 -0.14 1.29
C GLN A 189 -10.19 -0.87 2.05
N ALA A 190 -9.11 -1.28 1.36
CA ALA A 190 -7.97 -1.96 1.99
C ALA A 190 -7.28 -1.10 3.06
N LEU A 191 -7.22 0.23 2.84
CA LEU A 191 -6.74 1.17 3.86
C LEU A 191 -7.66 1.18 5.09
N ALA A 192 -8.97 1.30 4.88
CA ALA A 192 -9.95 1.30 5.99
C ALA A 192 -9.96 -0.03 6.75
N ASP A 193 -9.94 -1.17 6.05
CA ASP A 193 -9.88 -2.50 6.64
C ASP A 193 -8.63 -2.68 7.51
N SER A 194 -7.48 -2.19 7.03
CA SER A 194 -6.21 -2.23 7.77
C SER A 194 -6.24 -1.36 9.03
N LEU A 195 -6.75 -0.13 8.92
CA LEU A 195 -6.91 0.78 10.07
C LEU A 195 -7.90 0.21 11.08
N GLY A 196 -8.97 -0.47 10.62
CA GLY A 196 -9.94 -1.14 11.46
C GLY A 196 -9.37 -2.29 12.32
N LYS A 197 -8.15 -2.77 12.05
CA LYS A 197 -7.44 -3.75 12.90
C LYS A 197 -6.74 -3.11 14.08
N ILE A 198 -6.47 -1.81 14.05
CA ILE A 198 -5.72 -1.10 15.09
C ILE A 198 -6.34 -1.30 16.49
N PRO A 199 -7.67 -1.14 16.70
CA PRO A 199 -8.25 -1.37 18.03
C PRO A 199 -8.00 -2.78 18.57
N ALA A 200 -8.09 -3.80 17.71
CA ALA A 200 -7.82 -5.18 18.11
C ALA A 200 -6.35 -5.37 18.48
N ILE A 201 -5.43 -4.76 17.73
CA ILE A 201 -3.98 -4.77 18.04
C ILE A 201 -3.72 -4.08 19.38
N GLN A 202 -4.29 -2.90 19.63
CA GLN A 202 -4.13 -2.18 20.91
C GLN A 202 -4.59 -3.02 22.10
N ASN A 203 -5.73 -3.71 21.96
CA ASN A 203 -6.30 -4.55 23.02
C ASN A 203 -5.49 -5.83 23.33
N LEU A 204 -4.52 -6.21 22.49
CA LEU A 204 -3.65 -7.35 22.79
C LEU A 204 -2.64 -7.05 23.89
N PHE A 205 -2.20 -5.79 24.02
CA PHE A 205 -1.07 -5.44 24.86
C PHE A 205 -1.52 -5.20 26.32
N PRO A 206 -0.84 -5.83 27.30
CA PRO A 206 -1.07 -5.50 28.71
C PRO A 206 -0.52 -4.11 29.04
N PRO A 207 -1.09 -3.41 30.05
CA PRO A 207 -0.72 -2.03 30.37
C PRO A 207 0.74 -1.84 30.81
N ASP A 208 1.33 -2.84 31.47
CA ASP A 208 2.68 -2.76 32.06
C ASP A 208 3.74 -3.53 31.24
N ILE A 209 3.67 -3.47 29.91
CA ILE A 209 4.69 -4.09 29.04
C ILE A 209 5.97 -3.20 28.93
N ALA A 210 6.91 -3.57 28.04
CA ALA A 210 8.11 -2.78 27.78
C ALA A 210 7.77 -1.33 27.37
N PRO A 211 8.47 -0.30 27.89
CA PRO A 211 8.12 1.10 27.68
C PRO A 211 7.97 1.52 26.21
N LEU A 212 8.84 1.01 25.34
CA LEU A 212 8.77 1.27 23.90
C LEU A 212 7.49 0.72 23.27
N LEU A 213 7.07 -0.48 23.66
CA LEU A 213 5.82 -1.07 23.16
C LEU A 213 4.61 -0.29 23.67
N THR A 214 4.59 0.08 24.97
CA THR A 214 3.51 0.91 25.53
C THR A 214 3.36 2.21 24.76
N GLN A 215 4.46 2.94 24.55
CA GLN A 215 4.44 4.19 23.78
C GLN A 215 3.91 3.97 22.35
N LEU A 216 4.40 2.95 21.66
CA LEU A 216 3.95 2.64 20.30
C LEU A 216 2.45 2.36 20.24
N ILE A 217 1.89 1.65 21.22
CA ILE A 217 0.46 1.32 21.28
C ILE A 217 -0.41 2.53 21.63
N GLU A 218 0.07 3.41 22.51
CA GLU A 218 -0.61 4.67 22.84
C GLU A 218 -0.64 5.65 21.65
N ASP A 219 0.41 5.65 20.84
CA ASP A 219 0.54 6.49 19.65
C ASP A 219 -0.26 5.98 18.43
N LEU A 220 -0.87 4.78 18.51
CA LEU A 220 -1.72 4.25 17.45
C LEU A 220 -3.06 4.99 17.41
N ASP A 221 -3.39 5.51 16.24
CA ASP A 221 -4.65 6.19 15.97
C ASP A 221 -5.56 5.28 15.13
N PRO A 222 -6.66 4.73 15.68
CA PRO A 222 -7.54 3.84 14.91
C PRO A 222 -8.27 4.55 13.77
N LEU A 223 -8.31 5.89 13.78
CA LEU A 223 -9.02 6.70 12.78
C LEU A 223 -10.47 6.22 12.58
N SER A 224 -11.15 5.87 13.69
CA SER A 224 -12.46 5.21 13.67
C SER A 224 -13.50 5.97 12.84
N ASP A 225 -13.51 7.30 12.90
CA ASP A 225 -14.44 8.14 12.12
C ASP A 225 -14.21 7.97 10.61
N PHE A 226 -12.96 7.88 10.17
CA PHE A 226 -12.61 7.65 8.77
C PHE A 226 -12.93 6.21 8.34
N VAL A 227 -12.64 5.23 9.19
CA VAL A 227 -13.01 3.82 8.94
C VAL A 227 -14.53 3.68 8.79
N ASP A 228 -15.30 4.31 9.68
CA ASP A 228 -16.76 4.32 9.64
C ASP A 228 -17.32 5.05 8.41
N LEU A 229 -16.69 6.15 7.99
CA LEU A 229 -17.04 6.85 6.77
C LEU A 229 -16.90 5.93 5.55
N VAL A 230 -15.73 5.29 5.39
CA VAL A 230 -15.49 4.36 4.27
C VAL A 230 -16.44 3.18 4.34
N ALA A 231 -16.66 2.61 5.54
CA ALA A 231 -17.56 1.48 5.74
C ALA A 231 -19.02 1.81 5.39
N LYS A 232 -19.48 3.04 5.61
CA LYS A 232 -20.84 3.49 5.23
C LYS A 232 -20.93 3.83 3.74
N ALA A 233 -19.85 4.31 3.13
CA ALA A 233 -19.88 4.90 1.80
C ALA A 233 -19.50 3.91 0.68
N ILE A 234 -18.48 3.08 0.89
CA ILE A 234 -17.89 2.21 -0.14
C ILE A 234 -18.40 0.78 0.02
N LEU A 235 -18.67 0.11 -1.10
CA LEU A 235 -19.04 -1.32 -1.11
C LEU A 235 -17.89 -2.19 -0.60
N ASP A 236 -18.20 -3.29 0.07
CA ASP A 236 -17.19 -4.20 0.63
C ASP A 236 -16.30 -4.83 -0.46
N GLN A 237 -16.85 -4.99 -1.67
CA GLN A 237 -16.13 -5.47 -2.85
C GLN A 237 -16.37 -4.54 -4.04
N PRO A 238 -15.72 -3.37 -4.07
CA PRO A 238 -15.95 -2.41 -5.14
C PRO A 238 -15.25 -2.87 -6.42
N ALA A 239 -15.74 -2.37 -7.56
CA ALA A 239 -15.10 -2.63 -8.84
C ALA A 239 -13.67 -2.05 -8.87
N ILE A 240 -12.74 -2.74 -9.57
CA ILE A 240 -11.37 -2.24 -9.72
C ILE A 240 -11.35 -1.01 -10.64
N THR A 241 -12.09 -1.10 -11.75
CA THR A 241 -12.18 -0.01 -12.71
C THR A 241 -13.23 0.99 -12.24
N LEU A 242 -12.81 2.23 -12.04
CA LEU A 242 -13.71 3.34 -11.68
C LEU A 242 -14.81 3.59 -12.73
N ARG A 243 -14.62 3.10 -13.97
CA ARG A 243 -15.59 3.22 -15.08
C ARG A 243 -16.71 2.19 -15.07
N ASP A 244 -16.54 1.10 -14.32
CA ASP A 244 -17.51 0.01 -14.28
C ASP A 244 -18.67 0.32 -13.31
N GLY A 245 -18.56 1.40 -12.53
CA GLY A 245 -19.49 1.74 -11.44
C GLY A 245 -19.42 0.71 -10.32
N ASN A 246 -20.49 0.62 -9.52
CA ASN A 246 -20.57 -0.27 -8.36
C ASN A 246 -19.45 0.02 -7.34
N LEU A 247 -19.36 1.29 -6.94
CA LEU A 247 -18.40 1.78 -5.95
C LEU A 247 -19.05 2.10 -4.60
N ILE A 248 -20.22 2.76 -4.64
CA ILE A 248 -20.88 3.36 -3.47
C ILE A 248 -22.00 2.45 -2.94
N LYS A 249 -22.14 2.35 -1.61
CA LYS A 249 -23.21 1.60 -0.92
C LYS A 249 -24.59 2.25 -1.13
N ASP A 250 -25.63 1.41 -1.19
CA ASP A 250 -27.02 1.88 -1.17
C ASP A 250 -27.29 2.65 0.13
N GLY A 251 -28.06 3.73 0.06
CA GLY A 251 -28.41 4.55 1.23
C GLY A 251 -27.36 5.59 1.63
N TYR A 252 -26.18 5.61 0.98
CA TYR A 252 -25.17 6.65 1.23
C TYR A 252 -25.59 8.00 0.64
N HIS A 253 -26.17 8.00 -0.57
CA HIS A 253 -26.55 9.22 -1.28
C HIS A 253 -27.94 9.12 -1.92
N ALA A 254 -28.86 9.97 -1.46
CA ALA A 254 -30.27 9.89 -1.85
C ALA A 254 -30.54 10.09 -3.36
N GLU A 255 -29.75 10.91 -4.05
CA GLU A 255 -29.89 11.07 -5.51
C GLU A 255 -29.41 9.83 -6.26
N LEU A 256 -28.34 9.19 -5.77
CA LEU A 256 -27.81 7.96 -6.37
C LEU A 256 -28.83 6.82 -6.23
N ASP A 257 -29.46 6.72 -5.07
CA ASP A 257 -30.52 5.73 -4.81
C ASP A 257 -31.73 5.94 -5.72
N LYS A 258 -32.15 7.20 -5.93
CA LYS A 258 -33.24 7.54 -6.88
C LYS A 258 -32.91 7.14 -8.30
N LEU A 259 -31.68 7.40 -8.75
CA LEU A 259 -31.23 7.00 -10.09
C LEU A 259 -31.18 5.47 -10.23
N ARG A 260 -30.68 4.76 -9.21
CA ARG A 260 -30.67 3.28 -9.17
C ARG A 260 -32.10 2.71 -9.25
N GLN A 261 -33.06 3.32 -8.56
CA GLN A 261 -34.47 2.93 -8.61
C GLN A 261 -35.11 3.21 -9.98
N ALA A 262 -34.81 4.35 -10.61
CA ALA A 262 -35.29 4.64 -11.96
C ALA A 262 -34.75 3.63 -12.98
N ARG A 263 -33.46 3.27 -12.86
CA ARG A 263 -32.83 2.24 -13.69
C ARG A 263 -33.47 0.87 -13.50
N SER A 264 -33.69 0.44 -12.27
CA SER A 264 -34.28 -0.88 -11.99
C SER A 264 -35.71 -0.95 -12.53
N GLY A 265 -36.52 0.10 -12.31
CA GLY A 265 -37.88 0.19 -12.86
C GLY A 265 -37.92 0.10 -14.39
N GLY A 266 -37.01 0.79 -15.09
CA GLY A 266 -36.89 0.69 -16.55
C GLY A 266 -36.48 -0.71 -17.02
N LYS A 267 -35.55 -1.39 -16.31
CA LYS A 267 -35.16 -2.77 -16.63
C LYS A 267 -36.28 -3.77 -16.38
N ASP A 268 -37.04 -3.61 -15.29
CA ASP A 268 -38.21 -4.43 -15.00
C ASP A 268 -39.28 -4.26 -16.08
N TRP A 269 -39.53 -3.03 -16.52
CA TRP A 269 -40.44 -2.75 -17.64
C TRP A 269 -39.97 -3.43 -18.94
N ILE A 270 -38.68 -3.35 -19.29
CA ILE A 270 -38.13 -4.01 -20.49
C ILE A 270 -38.23 -5.54 -20.40
N ARG A 271 -38.05 -6.11 -19.21
CA ARG A 271 -38.22 -7.55 -18.98
C ARG A 271 -39.67 -7.97 -19.20
N ASP A 272 -40.62 -7.18 -18.70
CA ASP A 272 -42.04 -7.49 -18.76
C ASP A 272 -42.64 -7.18 -20.15
N LEU A 273 -41.96 -6.35 -20.96
CA LEU A 273 -42.30 -6.04 -22.35
C LEU A 273 -42.36 -7.29 -23.23
N GLU A 274 -41.45 -8.26 -23.04
CA GLU A 274 -41.44 -9.49 -23.84
C GLU A 274 -42.74 -10.28 -23.69
N ALA A 275 -43.24 -10.43 -22.46
CA ALA A 275 -44.50 -11.12 -22.20
C ALA A 275 -45.70 -10.34 -22.76
N THR A 276 -45.72 -9.03 -22.54
CA THR A 276 -46.79 -8.13 -22.96
C THR A 276 -46.92 -8.12 -24.49
N GLU A 277 -45.81 -8.00 -25.21
CA GLU A 277 -45.81 -7.99 -26.67
C GLU A 277 -46.08 -9.37 -27.29
N ARG A 278 -45.69 -10.47 -26.61
CA ARG A 278 -46.09 -11.83 -27.03
C ARG A 278 -47.59 -12.04 -26.96
N GLU A 279 -48.24 -11.58 -25.90
CA GLU A 279 -49.69 -11.66 -25.76
C GLU A 279 -50.40 -10.75 -26.76
N ARG A 280 -49.90 -9.52 -26.95
CA ARG A 280 -50.48 -8.53 -27.89
C ARG A 280 -50.42 -9.01 -29.35
N THR A 281 -49.29 -9.56 -29.77
CA THR A 281 -49.03 -9.91 -31.18
C THR A 281 -49.34 -11.38 -31.52
N GLY A 282 -49.44 -12.25 -30.51
CA GLY A 282 -49.56 -13.70 -30.68
C GLY A 282 -48.24 -14.39 -31.12
N ILE A 283 -47.14 -13.64 -31.24
CA ILE A 283 -45.85 -14.16 -31.72
C ILE A 283 -45.08 -14.82 -30.57
N LYS A 284 -45.28 -16.13 -30.35
CA LYS A 284 -44.60 -16.87 -29.27
C LYS A 284 -43.06 -16.83 -29.33
N SER A 285 -42.49 -16.62 -30.52
CA SER A 285 -41.03 -16.58 -30.74
C SER A 285 -40.39 -15.21 -30.51
N LEU A 286 -41.18 -14.17 -30.20
CA LEU A 286 -40.70 -12.80 -29.98
C LEU A 286 -39.72 -12.77 -28.81
N LYS A 287 -38.58 -12.09 -28.96
CA LYS A 287 -37.59 -11.92 -27.88
C LYS A 287 -37.14 -10.48 -27.78
N VAL A 288 -36.98 -9.98 -26.55
CA VAL A 288 -36.34 -8.69 -26.32
C VAL A 288 -34.84 -8.92 -26.06
N GLY A 289 -33.99 -8.28 -26.86
CA GLY A 289 -32.54 -8.41 -26.77
C GLY A 289 -31.84 -7.06 -26.63
N PHE A 290 -30.57 -7.08 -26.25
CA PHE A 290 -29.71 -5.90 -26.18
C PHE A 290 -28.45 -6.10 -27.02
N ASN A 291 -28.03 -5.07 -27.75
CA ASN A 291 -26.77 -5.01 -28.48
C ASN A 291 -26.05 -3.70 -28.16
N ARG A 292 -24.75 -3.76 -27.90
CA ARG A 292 -23.92 -2.57 -27.62
C ARG A 292 -23.95 -1.49 -28.71
N VAL A 293 -24.21 -1.86 -29.97
CA VAL A 293 -24.19 -0.92 -31.11
C VAL A 293 -25.57 -0.31 -31.37
N PHE A 294 -26.65 -1.09 -31.24
CA PHE A 294 -27.99 -0.67 -31.64
C PHE A 294 -28.98 -0.54 -30.51
N GLY A 295 -28.58 -0.87 -29.29
CA GLY A 295 -29.44 -0.76 -28.12
C GLY A 295 -30.33 -1.97 -27.90
N TYR A 296 -31.44 -1.76 -27.19
CA TYR A 296 -32.52 -2.73 -27.05
C TYR A 296 -33.30 -2.89 -28.36
N TYR A 297 -33.76 -4.11 -28.62
CA TYR A 297 -34.55 -4.44 -29.81
C TYR A 297 -35.52 -5.59 -29.54
N ILE A 298 -36.57 -5.65 -30.36
CA ILE A 298 -37.52 -6.74 -30.42
C ILE A 298 -37.16 -7.60 -31.64
N GLU A 299 -36.82 -8.87 -31.41
CA GLU A 299 -36.46 -9.82 -32.46
C GLU A 299 -37.65 -10.72 -32.79
N VAL A 300 -38.00 -10.77 -34.07
CA VAL A 300 -39.09 -11.60 -34.61
C VAL A 300 -38.55 -12.47 -35.73
N THR A 301 -38.86 -13.76 -35.72
CA THR A 301 -38.45 -14.70 -36.78
C THR A 301 -39.13 -14.37 -38.11
N ASN A 302 -38.45 -14.58 -39.23
CA ASN A 302 -38.98 -14.25 -40.57
C ASN A 302 -40.37 -14.89 -40.87
N ALA A 303 -40.64 -16.08 -40.31
CA ALA A 303 -41.93 -16.75 -40.45
C ALA A 303 -43.11 -15.94 -39.87
N ASN A 304 -42.84 -15.11 -38.86
CA ASN A 304 -43.83 -14.33 -38.12
C ASN A 304 -43.81 -12.84 -38.50
N SER A 305 -43.01 -12.42 -39.49
CA SER A 305 -42.90 -11.01 -39.91
C SER A 305 -44.24 -10.41 -40.38
N HIS A 306 -45.15 -11.24 -40.88
CA HIS A 306 -46.49 -10.81 -41.31
C HIS A 306 -47.42 -10.44 -40.14
N LEU A 307 -47.09 -10.83 -38.90
CA LEU A 307 -47.83 -10.52 -37.68
C LEU A 307 -47.26 -9.28 -36.96
N VAL A 308 -46.18 -8.68 -37.50
CA VAL A 308 -45.53 -7.53 -36.89
C VAL A 308 -46.43 -6.29 -37.04
N PRO A 309 -46.76 -5.59 -35.94
CA PRO A 309 -47.57 -4.38 -35.98
C PRO A 309 -46.91 -3.22 -36.76
N GLN A 310 -47.71 -2.25 -37.22
CA GLN A 310 -47.19 -1.09 -37.98
C GLN A 310 -46.40 -0.09 -37.12
N ASP A 311 -46.60 -0.09 -35.80
CA ASP A 311 -45.87 0.75 -34.83
C ASP A 311 -44.40 0.33 -34.66
N TYR A 312 -44.01 -0.84 -35.17
CA TYR A 312 -42.66 -1.35 -35.10
C TYR A 312 -41.78 -0.73 -36.18
N GLN A 313 -40.71 -0.06 -35.78
CA GLN A 313 -39.72 0.49 -36.69
C GLN A 313 -38.58 -0.51 -36.88
N ARG A 314 -38.37 -0.98 -38.12
CA ARG A 314 -37.33 -1.95 -38.43
C ARG A 314 -35.93 -1.34 -38.28
N LYS A 315 -35.06 -1.98 -37.50
CA LYS A 315 -33.66 -1.56 -37.26
C LYS A 315 -32.64 -2.40 -38.03
N GLN A 316 -32.82 -3.71 -38.10
CA GLN A 316 -31.84 -4.63 -38.69
C GLN A 316 -32.52 -5.88 -39.24
N THR A 317 -32.06 -6.37 -40.39
CA THR A 317 -32.47 -7.66 -40.96
C THR A 317 -31.35 -8.68 -40.79
N LEU A 318 -31.67 -9.87 -40.28
CA LEU A 318 -30.78 -11.02 -40.14
C LEU A 318 -31.25 -12.15 -41.08
N ALA A 319 -30.41 -13.19 -41.21
CA ALA A 319 -30.71 -14.32 -42.10
C ALA A 319 -32.05 -15.02 -41.76
N ASN A 320 -32.41 -15.11 -40.47
CA ASN A 320 -33.60 -15.84 -40.00
C ASN A 320 -34.57 -15.00 -39.16
N ALA A 321 -34.27 -13.71 -38.93
CA ALA A 321 -35.07 -12.83 -38.08
C ALA A 321 -34.95 -11.36 -38.50
N GLU A 322 -35.92 -10.55 -38.09
CA GLU A 322 -35.89 -9.10 -38.19
C GLU A 322 -35.92 -8.47 -36.79
N ARG A 323 -35.19 -7.37 -36.61
CA ARG A 323 -35.13 -6.61 -35.36
C ARG A 323 -35.84 -5.28 -35.51
N TYR A 324 -36.67 -4.97 -34.53
CA TYR A 324 -37.52 -3.78 -34.49
C TYR A 324 -37.32 -2.98 -33.19
N ILE A 325 -37.75 -1.73 -33.22
CA ILE A 325 -37.85 -0.85 -32.04
C ILE A 325 -39.23 -0.18 -32.04
N THR A 326 -39.81 0.01 -30.85
CA THR A 326 -41.02 0.80 -30.67
C THR A 326 -40.69 2.16 -30.04
N PRO A 327 -41.54 3.20 -30.21
CA PRO A 327 -41.34 4.47 -29.52
C PRO A 327 -41.20 4.31 -27.99
N GLU A 328 -42.04 3.46 -27.38
CA GLU A 328 -42.04 3.18 -25.95
C GLU A 328 -40.74 2.51 -25.49
N LEU A 329 -40.27 1.50 -26.23
CA LEU A 329 -39.00 0.85 -25.94
C LEU A 329 -37.83 1.82 -26.04
N LYS A 330 -37.88 2.74 -27.01
CA LYS A 330 -36.85 3.76 -27.20
C LYS A 330 -36.82 4.78 -26.05
N GLU A 331 -37.98 5.20 -25.54
CA GLU A 331 -38.07 6.09 -24.38
C GLU A 331 -37.53 5.42 -23.12
N GLN A 332 -37.91 4.17 -22.86
CA GLN A 332 -37.43 3.41 -21.71
C GLN A 332 -35.94 3.08 -21.81
N GLU A 333 -35.45 2.76 -23.01
CA GLU A 333 -34.02 2.64 -23.27
C GLU A 333 -33.26 3.93 -22.95
N ALA A 334 -33.74 5.08 -23.44
CA ALA A 334 -33.10 6.37 -23.17
C ALA A 334 -33.06 6.70 -21.67
N LEU A 335 -34.13 6.38 -20.94
CA LEU A 335 -34.20 6.53 -19.49
C LEU A 335 -33.19 5.63 -18.77
N VAL A 336 -33.12 4.34 -19.13
CA VAL A 336 -32.20 3.38 -18.52
C VAL A 336 -30.74 3.74 -18.81
N LEU A 337 -30.40 4.04 -20.06
CA LEU A 337 -29.03 4.39 -20.46
C LEU A 337 -28.59 5.72 -19.83
N GLY A 338 -29.46 6.74 -19.84
CA GLY A 338 -29.18 8.03 -19.20
C GLY A 338 -29.01 7.91 -17.69
N ALA A 339 -29.83 7.08 -17.04
CA ALA A 339 -29.66 6.78 -15.61
C ALA A 339 -28.35 6.04 -15.35
N ASP A 340 -27.97 5.04 -16.17
CA ASP A 340 -26.72 4.30 -16.00
C ASP A 340 -25.47 5.19 -16.17
N GLU A 341 -25.48 6.14 -17.12
CA GLU A 341 -24.40 7.11 -17.27
C GLU A 341 -24.32 8.06 -16.06
N ARG A 342 -25.46 8.62 -15.65
CA ARG A 342 -25.51 9.54 -14.50
C ARG A 342 -25.12 8.86 -13.19
N ILE A 343 -25.50 7.60 -12.99
CA ILE A 343 -25.08 6.78 -11.84
C ILE A 343 -23.55 6.68 -11.80
N LYS A 344 -22.92 6.35 -12.93
CA LYS A 344 -21.46 6.19 -12.99
C LYS A 344 -20.72 7.49 -12.72
N GLU A 345 -21.20 8.59 -13.29
CA GLU A 345 -20.64 9.93 -13.03
C GLU A 345 -20.75 10.28 -11.55
N LEU A 346 -21.95 10.16 -10.97
CA LEU A 346 -22.20 10.51 -9.58
C LEU A 346 -21.43 9.60 -8.60
N GLU A 347 -21.35 8.30 -8.87
CA GLU A 347 -20.52 7.39 -8.07
C GLU A 347 -19.04 7.77 -8.10
N TYR A 348 -18.54 8.19 -9.26
CA TYR A 348 -17.16 8.65 -9.38
C TYR A 348 -16.93 9.96 -8.62
N GLU A 349 -17.85 10.93 -8.72
CA GLU A 349 -17.82 12.18 -7.96
C GLU A 349 -17.77 11.92 -6.46
N LEU A 350 -18.71 11.10 -5.95
CA LEU A 350 -18.77 10.72 -4.53
C LEU A 350 -17.50 9.98 -4.09
N PHE A 351 -16.99 9.06 -4.90
CA PHE A 351 -15.73 8.38 -4.60
C PHE A 351 -14.56 9.35 -4.49
N VAL A 352 -14.44 10.31 -5.41
CA VAL A 352 -13.38 11.31 -5.39
C VAL A 352 -13.47 12.18 -4.13
N GLU A 353 -14.68 12.56 -3.71
CA GLU A 353 -14.94 13.28 -2.46
C GLU A 353 -14.46 12.47 -1.25
N ILE A 354 -14.88 11.21 -1.11
CA ILE A 354 -14.47 10.35 0.02
C ILE A 354 -12.94 10.13 0.01
N ARG A 355 -12.35 9.90 -1.17
CA ARG A 355 -10.90 9.75 -1.31
C ARG A 355 -10.16 11.02 -0.88
N SER A 356 -10.74 12.20 -1.08
CA SER A 356 -10.11 13.46 -0.68
C SER A 356 -9.94 13.57 0.83
N GLU A 357 -10.80 12.93 1.63
CA GLU A 357 -10.67 12.87 3.09
C GLU A 357 -9.38 12.18 3.56
N VAL A 358 -8.81 11.28 2.74
CA VAL A 358 -7.50 10.66 3.04
C VAL A 358 -6.41 11.71 3.25
N GLN A 359 -6.51 12.87 2.56
CA GLN A 359 -5.53 13.95 2.68
C GLN A 359 -5.50 14.54 4.11
N ASN A 360 -6.62 14.54 4.81
CA ASN A 360 -6.75 15.06 6.17
C ASN A 360 -6.06 14.15 7.20
N HIS A 361 -5.91 12.85 6.87
CA HIS A 361 -5.38 11.83 7.78
C HIS A 361 -3.98 11.32 7.41
N VAL A 362 -3.30 11.96 6.44
CA VAL A 362 -1.96 11.54 5.97
C VAL A 362 -0.98 11.35 7.12
N GLN A 363 -0.98 12.24 8.12
CA GLN A 363 -0.06 12.13 9.27
C GLN A 363 -0.28 10.85 10.05
N SER A 364 -1.51 10.65 10.53
CA SER A 364 -1.89 9.54 11.38
C SER A 364 -1.66 8.22 10.65
N ILE A 365 -1.99 8.15 9.35
CA ILE A 365 -1.76 6.94 8.54
C ILE A 365 -0.26 6.62 8.42
N GLN A 366 0.61 7.62 8.21
CA GLN A 366 2.06 7.39 8.16
C GLN A 366 2.62 6.96 9.52
N GLN A 367 2.14 7.59 10.60
CA GLN A 367 2.53 7.24 11.95
C GLN A 367 2.11 5.81 12.29
N ASN A 368 0.87 5.44 12.01
CA ASN A 368 0.38 4.07 12.16
C ASN A 368 1.21 3.07 11.34
N ALA A 369 1.51 3.39 10.07
CA ALA A 369 2.35 2.53 9.25
C ALA A 369 3.74 2.30 9.87
N HIS A 370 4.36 3.36 10.39
CA HIS A 370 5.65 3.26 11.07
C HIS A 370 5.57 2.43 12.36
N ILE A 371 4.53 2.64 13.17
CA ILE A 371 4.32 1.90 14.42
C ILE A 371 4.08 0.42 14.13
N LEU A 372 3.14 0.09 13.24
CA LEU A 372 2.82 -1.28 12.87
C LEU A 372 4.03 -1.99 12.26
N ALA A 373 4.84 -1.30 11.45
CA ALA A 373 6.10 -1.84 10.96
C ALA A 373 7.09 -2.16 12.11
N ASN A 374 7.20 -1.31 13.13
CA ASN A 374 8.05 -1.60 14.30
C ASN A 374 7.55 -2.82 15.09
N LEU A 375 6.25 -2.89 15.37
CA LEU A 375 5.65 -4.04 16.06
C LEU A 375 5.92 -5.34 15.29
N ASP A 376 5.76 -5.32 13.97
CA ASP A 376 6.04 -6.45 13.08
C ASP A 376 7.52 -6.87 13.11
N VAL A 377 8.45 -5.90 13.10
CA VAL A 377 9.89 -6.18 13.23
C VAL A 377 10.21 -6.82 14.58
N PHE A 378 9.67 -6.30 15.69
CA PHE A 378 9.96 -6.87 17.00
C PHE A 378 9.37 -8.26 17.17
N GLN A 379 8.14 -8.47 16.69
CA GLN A 379 7.49 -9.79 16.61
C GLN A 379 8.35 -10.78 15.80
N SER A 380 8.87 -10.33 14.64
CA SER A 380 9.71 -11.13 13.76
C SER A 380 11.02 -11.53 14.44
N LEU A 381 11.70 -10.59 15.09
CA LEU A 381 12.95 -10.85 15.80
C LEU A 381 12.75 -11.78 17.00
N ALA A 382 11.65 -11.61 17.75
CA ALA A 382 11.29 -12.52 18.84
C ALA A 382 11.03 -13.95 18.30
N THR A 383 10.33 -14.06 17.17
CA THR A 383 10.09 -15.34 16.49
C THR A 383 11.39 -16.00 16.01
N ALA A 384 12.30 -15.22 15.41
CA ALA A 384 13.62 -15.69 15.00
C ALA A 384 14.45 -16.16 16.20
N ALA A 385 14.40 -15.43 17.32
CA ALA A 385 15.12 -15.79 18.53
C ALA A 385 14.64 -17.11 19.12
N VAL A 386 13.32 -17.37 19.17
CA VAL A 386 12.77 -18.66 19.58
C VAL A 386 13.18 -19.77 18.61
N LYS A 387 13.04 -19.55 17.31
CA LYS A 387 13.28 -20.57 16.29
C LYS A 387 14.75 -20.99 16.18
N HIS A 388 15.67 -20.04 16.35
CA HIS A 388 17.11 -20.23 16.18
C HIS A 388 17.87 -20.26 17.52
N ASN A 389 17.14 -20.25 18.64
CA ASN A 389 17.68 -20.23 19.99
C ASN A 389 18.71 -19.10 20.16
N PHE A 390 18.36 -17.87 19.75
CA PHE A 390 19.20 -16.70 19.99
C PHE A 390 19.02 -16.19 21.41
N THR A 391 20.05 -15.52 21.91
CA THR A 391 20.09 -14.95 23.26
C THR A 391 20.29 -13.45 23.18
N ARG A 392 19.65 -12.71 24.08
CA ARG A 392 19.83 -11.26 24.23
C ARG A 392 21.31 -10.95 24.55
N PRO A 393 22.01 -10.15 23.74
CA PRO A 393 23.38 -9.75 24.05
C PRO A 393 23.39 -8.67 25.14
N GLN A 394 24.43 -8.67 25.98
CA GLN A 394 24.72 -7.58 26.90
C GLN A 394 25.54 -6.52 26.19
N MET A 395 25.10 -5.26 26.27
CA MET A 395 25.82 -4.14 25.67
C MET A 395 26.69 -3.46 26.72
N SER A 396 27.91 -3.07 26.34
CA SER A 396 28.81 -2.29 27.18
C SER A 396 29.44 -1.16 26.35
N GLY A 397 29.79 -0.06 27.02
CA GLY A 397 30.63 0.99 26.44
C GLY A 397 32.12 0.63 26.41
N ASP A 398 32.49 -0.51 26.99
CA ASP A 398 33.86 -1.01 26.98
C ASP A 398 34.28 -1.50 25.59
N ARG A 399 35.59 -1.38 25.31
CA ARG A 399 36.18 -1.92 24.08
C ARG A 399 36.52 -3.40 24.28
N ALA A 400 35.49 -4.21 24.45
CA ALA A 400 35.59 -5.66 24.61
C ALA A 400 34.47 -6.37 23.84
N LEU A 401 34.74 -7.58 23.35
CA LEU A 401 33.78 -8.46 22.72
C LEU A 401 33.96 -9.86 23.31
N GLU A 402 32.94 -10.36 23.97
CA GLU A 402 32.90 -11.73 24.49
C GLU A 402 31.71 -12.46 23.88
N ILE A 403 31.99 -13.53 23.14
CA ILE A 403 30.98 -14.43 22.57
C ILE A 403 31.27 -15.82 23.14
N LYS A 404 30.28 -16.41 23.82
CA LYS A 404 30.34 -17.80 24.30
C LYS A 404 29.49 -18.68 23.41
N GLN A 405 30.05 -19.78 22.94
CA GLN A 405 29.39 -20.74 22.06
C GLN A 405 28.72 -20.04 20.87
N GLY A 406 29.46 -19.14 20.24
CA GLY A 406 29.02 -18.37 19.08
C GLY A 406 28.78 -19.26 17.87
N ARG A 407 27.73 -18.94 17.12
CA ARG A 407 27.28 -19.70 15.95
C ARG A 407 27.13 -18.77 14.76
N HIS A 408 27.42 -19.26 13.56
CA HIS A 408 27.15 -18.50 12.35
C HIS A 408 25.67 -18.69 11.97
N PRO A 409 24.82 -17.65 12.03
CA PRO A 409 23.36 -17.80 11.96
C PRO A 409 22.85 -18.37 10.63
N VAL A 410 23.56 -18.11 9.53
CA VAL A 410 23.22 -18.65 8.20
C VAL A 410 23.70 -20.10 8.01
N ILE A 411 24.99 -20.37 8.29
CA ILE A 411 25.61 -21.69 8.07
C ILE A 411 24.98 -22.76 8.97
N GLU A 412 24.67 -22.43 10.22
CA GLU A 412 24.02 -23.36 11.16
C GLU A 412 22.70 -23.92 10.59
N VAL A 413 21.91 -23.06 9.96
CA VAL A 413 20.61 -23.45 9.37
C VAL A 413 20.80 -24.25 8.08
N ALA A 414 21.88 -24.02 7.32
CA ALA A 414 22.15 -24.73 6.08
C ALA A 414 22.70 -26.15 6.31
N ASP A 415 23.67 -26.29 7.23
CA ASP A 415 24.44 -27.53 7.40
C ASP A 415 23.90 -28.42 8.55
N GLY A 416 23.08 -27.87 9.45
CA GLY A 416 22.44 -28.61 10.55
C GLY A 416 23.38 -29.13 11.66
N GLN A 417 24.69 -29.14 11.41
CA GLN A 417 25.75 -29.45 12.37
C GLN A 417 26.75 -28.29 12.39
N PHE A 418 26.63 -27.41 13.38
CA PHE A 418 27.57 -26.31 13.60
C PHE A 418 28.24 -26.48 14.96
N VAL A 419 29.58 -26.45 14.99
CA VAL A 419 30.34 -26.49 16.25
C VAL A 419 30.50 -25.05 16.74
N PRO A 420 29.87 -24.68 17.88
CA PRO A 420 29.97 -23.32 18.39
C PRO A 420 31.40 -22.99 18.86
N ASN A 421 31.81 -21.73 18.72
CA ASN A 421 33.13 -21.27 19.12
C ASN A 421 33.05 -20.05 20.04
N ASP A 422 33.96 -20.00 21.00
CA ASP A 422 34.11 -18.84 21.87
C ASP A 422 35.01 -17.80 21.18
N VAL A 423 34.73 -16.52 21.40
CA VAL A 423 35.54 -15.39 20.92
C VAL A 423 35.70 -14.40 22.06
N PHE A 424 36.93 -13.97 22.31
CA PHE A 424 37.22 -12.94 23.30
C PHE A 424 38.21 -11.93 22.70
N PHE A 425 37.81 -10.67 22.72
CA PHE A 425 38.67 -9.53 22.40
C PHE A 425 38.56 -8.49 23.51
N ASP A 426 39.68 -7.90 23.90
CA ASP A 426 39.73 -6.76 24.82
C ASP A 426 40.78 -5.74 24.35
N ARG A 427 41.18 -4.81 25.23
CA ARG A 427 42.21 -3.82 24.89
C ARG A 427 43.58 -4.44 24.66
N ASP A 428 43.89 -5.55 25.32
CA ASP A 428 45.19 -6.23 25.31
C ASP A 428 45.25 -7.36 24.25
N GLN A 429 44.11 -7.97 23.93
CA GLN A 429 43.92 -9.04 22.95
C GLN A 429 43.04 -8.55 21.81
N GLN A 430 43.62 -7.82 20.86
CA GLN A 430 42.92 -7.27 19.69
C GLN A 430 43.04 -8.11 18.42
N ILE A 431 43.92 -9.12 18.42
CA ILE A 431 44.23 -9.95 17.25
C ILE A 431 44.21 -11.41 17.69
N ILE A 432 43.41 -12.22 17.00
CA ILE A 432 43.42 -13.68 17.11
C ILE A 432 44.03 -14.23 15.82
N LEU A 433 45.02 -15.10 15.95
CA LEU A 433 45.55 -15.89 14.83
C LEU A 433 44.83 -17.23 14.86
N LEU A 434 43.97 -17.46 13.86
CA LEU A 434 43.18 -18.68 13.68
C LEU A 434 43.91 -19.69 12.79
#